data_AF-A0A936CCH9-F1
#
_entry.id   AF-A0A936CCH9-F1
#
_cell.length_a   1.000
_cell.length_b   1.000
_cell.length_c   1.000
_cell.angle_alpha   90.00
_cell.angle_beta   90.00
_cell.angle_gamma   90.00
#
_symmetry.space_group_name_H-M   'P 1'
#
loop_
_entity.id
_entity.type
_entity.pdbx_description
1 polymer ?
#
loop_
_entity_poly.entity_id
_entity_poly.type
_entity_poly.pdbx_seq_one_letter_code
_entity_poly.pdbx_strand_id
1 'polypeptide(L)' 'MYGVSGPLYDGDDDRAHGRDERLSVRHFNETREFWYRMVKGLLGDATRM' A
#
# COMPACT_ATOMS: atom_id res chain seq x y z
N MET A 1 -5.12 -10.41 -8.36
CA MET A 1 -4.98 -8.94 -8.25
C MET A 1 -4.11 -8.48 -9.41
N TYR A 2 -4.49 -7.46 -10.18
CA TYR A 2 -3.61 -6.84 -11.18
C TYR A 2 -3.10 -5.52 -10.58
N GLY A 3 -1.77 -5.34 -10.47
CA GLY A 3 -1.14 -4.18 -9.84
C GLY A 3 -0.59 -4.44 -8.43
N VAL A 4 -0.22 -3.37 -7.72
CA VAL A 4 0.30 -3.42 -6.35
C VAL A 4 -0.85 -3.37 -5.34
N SER A 5 -0.80 -4.21 -4.32
CA SER A 5 -1.78 -4.21 -3.23
C SER A 5 -1.88 -2.84 -2.56
N GLY A 6 -3.11 -2.46 -2.17
CA GLY A 6 -3.36 -1.23 -1.43
C GLY A 6 -2.57 -1.21 -0.13
N PRO A 7 -2.82 -2.11 0.82
CA PRO A 7 -2.02 -2.28 2.03
C PRO A 7 -0.80 -3.19 1.81
N LEU A 8 0.24 -2.97 2.62
CA LEU A 8 1.27 -3.96 2.91
C LEU A 8 0.76 -4.95 3.96
N TYR A 9 0.94 -6.23 3.71
CA TYR A 9 0.49 -7.32 4.56
C TYR A 9 1.68 -8.14 5.07
N ASP A 10 1.51 -8.69 6.27
CA ASP A 10 2.34 -9.80 6.75
C ASP A 10 1.68 -11.10 6.28
N GLY A 11 2.39 -11.92 5.51
CA GLY A 11 1.85 -13.16 4.97
C GLY A 11 1.52 -14.19 6.05
N ASP A 12 2.15 -14.07 7.21
CA ASP A 12 1.93 -14.97 8.35
C ASP A 12 0.83 -14.45 9.32
N ASP A 13 0.33 -13.21 9.12
CA ASP A 13 -0.75 -12.60 9.92
C ASP A 13 -1.80 -11.92 9.01
N ASP A 14 -2.35 -12.69 8.07
CA ASP A 14 -3.50 -12.27 7.27
C ASP A 14 -4.81 -12.57 7.99
N ARG A 15 -5.52 -11.52 8.36
CA ARG A 15 -6.83 -11.57 9.02
C ARG A 15 -7.96 -11.03 8.16
N ALA A 16 -7.71 -10.81 6.87
CA ALA A 16 -8.74 -10.34 5.95
C ALA A 16 -9.98 -11.22 6.06
N HIS A 17 -11.15 -10.59 6.16
CA HIS A 17 -12.46 -11.25 6.26
C HIS A 17 -12.69 -12.08 7.54
N GLY A 18 -11.79 -11.97 8.52
CA GLY A 18 -11.97 -12.56 9.85
C GLY A 18 -12.89 -11.73 10.74
N ARG A 19 -13.23 -12.28 11.92
CA ARG A 19 -14.03 -11.57 12.94
C ARG A 19 -13.29 -10.36 13.57
N ASP A 20 -11.96 -10.35 13.46
CA ASP A 20 -11.06 -9.35 14.03
C ASP A 20 -10.01 -8.97 12.97
N GLU A 21 -10.47 -8.23 11.97
CA GLU A 21 -9.58 -7.65 10.96
C GLU A 21 -8.65 -6.63 11.62
N ARG A 22 -7.37 -6.68 11.25
CA ARG A 22 -6.36 -5.77 11.78
C ARG A 22 -5.45 -5.28 10.67
N LEU A 23 -4.95 -4.07 10.86
CA LEU A 23 -3.90 -3.50 10.04
C LEU A 23 -2.79 -2.98 10.97
N SER A 24 -1.56 -3.39 10.70
CA SER A 24 -0.40 -2.86 11.41
C SER A 24 -0.30 -1.35 11.18
N VAL A 25 -0.21 -0.57 12.25
CA VAL A 25 -0.04 0.89 12.19
C VAL A 25 1.26 1.25 11.45
N ARG A 26 2.30 0.43 11.61
CA ARG A 26 3.55 0.60 10.88
C ARG A 26 3.34 0.38 9.38
N HIS A 27 2.77 -0.76 9.00
CA HIS A 27 2.51 -1.07 7.58
C HIS A 27 1.57 -0.04 6.95
N PHE A 28 0.59 0.48 7.69
CA PHE A 28 -0.27 1.57 7.23
C PHE A 28 0.53 2.82 6.84
N ASN A 29 1.46 3.28 7.70
CA ASN A 29 2.26 4.45 7.40
C ASN A 29 3.28 4.21 6.27
N GLU A 30 3.91 3.04 6.23
CA GLU A 30 4.82 2.66 5.14
C GLU A 30 4.09 2.59 3.79
N THR A 31 2.89 2.00 3.79
CA THR A 31 1.99 1.97 2.64
C THR A 31 1.66 3.37 2.15
N ARG A 32 1.26 4.27 3.07
CA ARG A 32 0.91 5.66 2.73
C ARG A 32 2.05 6.38 2.03
N GLU A 33 3.28 6.26 2.55
CA GLU A 33 4.47 6.88 1.96
C GLU A 33 4.80 6.29 0.58
N PHE A 34 4.71 4.96 0.44
CA PHE A 34 4.91 4.28 -0.83
C PHE A 34 3.95 4.81 -1.91
N TRP A 35 2.65 4.83 -1.62
CA TRP A 35 1.64 5.30 -2.57
C TRP A 35 1.82 6.78 -2.93
N TYR A 36 2.11 7.63 -1.94
CA TYR A 36 2.38 9.04 -2.19
C TYR A 36 3.54 9.22 -3.18
N ARG A 37 4.67 8.55 -2.94
CA ARG A 37 5.86 8.64 -3.81
C ARG A 37 5.61 8.07 -5.19
N MET A 38 4.91 6.92 -5.27
CA MET A 38 4.59 6.30 -6.56
C MET A 38 3.72 7.22 -7.42
N VAL A 39 2.64 7.76 -6.85
CA VAL A 39 1.75 8.68 -7.59
C VAL A 39 2.49 9.95 -7.99
N LYS A 40 3.31 10.53 -7.10
CA LYS A 40 4.14 11.70 -7.42
C LYS A 40 5.17 11.42 -8.51
N GLY A 41 5.79 10.24 -8.49
CA GLY A 41 6.74 9.81 -9.53
C GLY A 41 6.06 9.70 -10.88
N LEU A 42 4.92 9.00 -10.95
CA LEU A 42 4.14 8.85 -12.17
C LEU A 42 3.71 10.20 -12.76
N LEU A 43 3.24 11.13 -11.92
CA LEU A 43 2.88 12.48 -12.37
C LEU A 43 4.09 13.33 -12.76
N GLY A 44 5.20 13.23 -12.03
CA GLY A 44 6.43 13.94 -12.32
C GLY A 44 7.08 13.49 -13.64
N ASP A 45 7.06 12.19 -13.91
CA ASP A 45 7.54 11.61 -15.17
C ASP A 45 6.57 11.92 -16.32
N ALA A 46 5.25 11.85 -16.09
CA ALA A 46 4.25 12.24 -17.08
C ALA A 46 4.31 13.72 -17.48
N THR A 47 4.85 14.60 -16.63
CA THR A 47 5.06 16.03 -16.94
C THR A 47 6.40 16.29 -17.63
N ARG A 48 7.31 15.30 -17.67
CA ARG A 48 8.60 15.36 -18.36
C ARG A 48 8.57 14.77 -19.78
N MET A 49 7.48 14.10 -20.16
CA MET A 49 7.18 13.72 -21.55
C MET A 49 6.47 14.86 -22.26
#